data_AF-A0A1H1C1G5-F1
#
_entry.id   AF-A0A1H1C1G5-F1
#
_cell.length_a   1.000
_cell.length_b   1.000
_cell.length_c   1.000
_cell.angle_alpha   90.00
_cell.angle_beta   90.00
_cell.angle_gamma   90.00
#
_symmetry.space_group_name_H-M   'P 1'
#
loop_
_entity.id
_entity.type
_entity.pdbx_description
1 polymer ?
#
loop_
_entity_poly.entity_id
_entity_poly.type
_entity_poly.pdbx_seq_one_letter_code
_entity_poly.pdbx_strand_id
1 'polypeptide(L)'
;MRSRLMAVLACAFTVLFLTAAPQAGHARANPLADAFAEAAAAHDVPRDLLVALAYAETRLDDHDGEPSASGGYGVMHLVSNPTNHSLERAAELTGLPVEKLRGDTAANIMGGAAVLRAHADELGLDEAARKDPGRWYTAVARYGGASDPRVARLYADAVFELLGLGIDAAGVTVAPQEVTVDRGEYADVEDLNAPKARVLSADYPPAAWVAAHSSNYTASSRPSSYAIDRVIIHVTQGSYAGTISWFQNPSANVSAHYVIRSSDGAVTQMVREKDVAWHAGNWNYNTRSIGIEHEGWVDNPSWFTDAMYRASAALTRHICDKYGIPKDRTHIIGHNQVPGATHTDPGPNWDWNRFMEYVTGNGGTPTWQVTVDNATAGKFTASENWGTSTWSSQRYGADYRFATPVLASDPAWFRATIPSAGEYRIEVYYPSDPGYNSSTPYIIATSSGNRTVYVDQRSGGGTWRSLGTFSLNAGDQNVVAVSRWTSGTGYVIADAVRITRY
;
A
#
# COMPACT_ATOMS: atom_id res chain seq x y z
N MET A 1 62.25 59.09 -53.97
CA MET A 1 62.38 57.65 -53.72
C MET A 1 62.04 57.38 -52.25
N ARG A 2 61.09 56.47 -51.98
CA ARG A 2 60.97 55.53 -50.84
C ARG A 2 61.66 55.93 -49.51
N SER A 3 61.06 55.99 -48.32
CA SER A 3 59.91 55.25 -47.75
C SER A 3 59.38 55.94 -46.49
N ARG A 4 58.13 55.65 -46.12
CA ARG A 4 57.42 56.16 -44.93
C ARG A 4 56.80 54.99 -44.14
N LEU A 5 56.81 55.17 -42.81
CA LEU A 5 55.87 54.65 -41.80
C LEU A 5 55.98 53.15 -41.45
N MET A 6 55.68 52.70 -40.21
CA MET A 6 54.68 53.19 -39.27
C MET A 6 54.94 52.70 -37.82
N ALA A 7 54.53 53.53 -36.86
CA ALA A 7 54.58 53.29 -35.42
C ALA A 7 53.31 52.57 -34.90
N VAL A 8 53.48 51.85 -33.80
CA VAL A 8 52.48 51.04 -33.09
C VAL A 8 51.54 51.94 -32.28
N LEU A 9 50.22 51.71 -32.39
CA LEU A 9 49.21 52.25 -31.47
C LEU A 9 48.34 51.09 -30.96
N ALA A 10 48.24 50.98 -29.63
CA ALA A 10 47.41 50.00 -28.94
C ALA A 10 45.97 50.52 -28.76
N CYS A 11 44.97 49.71 -29.13
CA CYS A 11 43.55 49.97 -28.85
C CYS A 11 43.07 49.09 -27.70
N ALA A 12 42.45 49.70 -26.70
CA ALA A 12 41.74 49.05 -25.61
C ALA A 12 40.32 48.66 -26.04
N PHE A 13 39.90 47.43 -25.74
CA PHE A 13 38.51 46.96 -25.91
C PHE A 13 37.77 47.06 -24.57
N THR A 14 36.68 47.84 -24.56
CA THR A 14 35.74 47.93 -23.44
C THR A 14 34.73 46.79 -23.54
N VAL A 15 34.71 45.88 -22.57
CA VAL A 15 33.71 44.80 -22.47
C VAL A 15 32.51 45.33 -21.67
N LEU A 16 31.34 45.37 -22.31
CA LEU A 16 30.07 45.70 -21.70
C LEU A 16 29.55 44.48 -20.91
N PHE A 17 29.53 44.55 -19.58
CA PHE A 17 28.85 43.52 -18.76
C PHE A 17 27.35 43.79 -18.78
N LEU A 18 26.58 43.00 -19.55
CA LEU A 18 25.15 42.85 -19.30
C LEU A 18 24.98 41.94 -18.07
N THR A 19 24.52 42.51 -16.96
CA THR A 19 24.04 41.74 -15.82
C THR A 19 22.72 41.08 -16.20
N ALA A 20 22.74 39.78 -16.50
CA ALA A 20 21.53 38.98 -16.57
C ALA A 20 20.91 38.92 -15.16
N ALA A 21 19.71 39.47 -15.01
CA ALA A 21 18.90 39.25 -13.81
C ALA A 21 18.65 37.73 -13.67
N PRO A 22 18.62 37.18 -12.44
CA PRO A 22 18.28 35.79 -12.25
C PRO A 22 16.85 35.59 -12.77
N GLN A 23 16.69 34.71 -13.77
CA GLN A 23 15.38 34.21 -14.13
C GLN A 23 14.79 33.53 -12.88
N ALA A 24 13.72 34.11 -12.34
CA ALA A 24 12.89 33.44 -11.36
C ALA A 24 12.45 32.11 -11.99
N GLY A 25 13.02 31.00 -11.49
CA GLY A 25 12.58 29.68 -11.87
C GLY A 25 11.08 29.61 -11.65
N HIS A 26 10.32 29.46 -12.73
CA HIS A 26 8.91 29.12 -12.62
C HIS A 26 8.88 27.77 -11.91
N ALA A 27 8.50 27.76 -10.63
CA ALA A 27 8.12 26.54 -9.96
C ALA A 27 7.15 25.81 -10.90
N ARG A 28 7.42 24.56 -11.25
CA ARG A 28 6.47 23.77 -12.04
C ARG A 28 5.14 23.82 -11.31
N ALA A 29 4.11 24.33 -11.98
CA ALA A 29 2.75 24.30 -11.45
C ALA A 29 2.43 22.85 -11.06
N ASN A 30 1.95 22.65 -9.83
CA ASN A 30 1.39 21.38 -9.43
C ASN A 30 -0.13 21.59 -9.29
N PRO A 31 -0.91 21.22 -10.33
CA PRO A 31 -2.35 21.47 -10.37
C PRO A 31 -3.09 20.95 -9.13
N LEU A 32 -2.64 19.82 -8.56
CA LEU A 32 -3.26 19.24 -7.37
C LEU A 32 -2.97 20.07 -6.11
N ALA A 33 -1.71 20.47 -5.92
CA ALA A 33 -1.34 21.32 -4.78
C ALA A 33 -2.02 22.69 -4.84
N ASP A 34 -2.14 23.26 -6.05
CA ASP A 34 -2.84 24.52 -6.31
C ASP A 34 -4.34 24.40 -6.02
N ALA A 35 -4.99 23.29 -6.41
CA ALA A 35 -6.40 23.03 -6.13
C ALA A 35 -6.69 22.95 -4.62
N PHE A 36 -5.83 22.30 -3.83
CA PHE A 36 -5.96 22.29 -2.36
C PHE A 36 -5.80 23.69 -1.76
N ALA A 37 -4.85 24.50 -2.25
CA ALA A 37 -4.65 25.86 -1.78
C ALA A 37 -5.87 26.75 -2.11
N GLU A 38 -6.41 26.63 -3.32
CA GLU A 38 -7.59 27.38 -3.76
C GLU A 38 -8.84 27.03 -2.95
N ALA A 39 -9.15 25.73 -2.80
CA ALA A 39 -10.31 25.27 -2.05
C ALA A 39 -10.24 25.63 -0.56
N ALA A 40 -9.05 25.49 0.05
CA ALA A 40 -8.81 25.88 1.43
C ALA A 40 -9.04 27.39 1.63
N ALA A 41 -8.54 28.23 0.72
CA ALA A 41 -8.75 29.67 0.77
C ALA A 41 -10.23 30.06 0.53
N ALA A 42 -10.91 29.40 -0.40
CA ALA A 42 -12.30 29.68 -0.74
C ALA A 42 -13.28 29.36 0.41
N HIS A 43 -12.99 28.32 1.19
CA HIS A 43 -13.87 27.84 2.27
C HIS A 43 -13.34 28.12 3.68
N ASP A 44 -12.18 28.76 3.82
CA ASP A 44 -11.56 29.09 5.10
C ASP A 44 -11.42 27.81 5.97
N VAL A 45 -10.81 26.80 5.34
CA VAL A 45 -10.46 25.48 5.90
C VAL A 45 -8.93 25.38 5.94
N PRO A 46 -8.30 24.82 6.99
CA PRO A 46 -6.85 24.58 6.99
C PRO A 46 -6.45 23.66 5.83
N ARG A 47 -5.60 24.16 4.93
CA ARG A 47 -5.16 23.46 3.72
C ARG A 47 -4.57 22.08 4.02
N ASP A 48 -3.72 21.98 5.05
CA ASP A 48 -3.04 20.73 5.38
C ASP A 48 -3.98 19.69 5.99
N LEU A 49 -5.02 20.13 6.73
CA LEU A 49 -6.09 19.24 7.19
C LEU A 49 -6.91 18.70 6.02
N LEU A 50 -7.21 19.55 5.03
CA LEU A 50 -7.94 19.14 3.82
C LEU A 50 -7.15 18.10 3.01
N VAL A 51 -5.83 18.27 2.88
CA VAL A 51 -4.94 17.26 2.26
C VAL A 51 -4.91 15.98 3.07
N ALA A 52 -4.80 16.04 4.40
CA ALA A 52 -4.78 14.86 5.26
C ALA A 52 -6.08 14.06 5.15
N LEU A 53 -7.23 14.75 5.06
CA LEU A 53 -8.52 14.12 4.83
C LEU A 53 -8.54 13.39 3.48
N ALA A 54 -8.16 14.07 2.39
CA ALA A 54 -8.11 13.47 1.05
C ALA A 54 -7.14 12.28 0.97
N TYR A 55 -6.02 12.35 1.69
CA TYR A 55 -5.05 11.26 1.76
C TYR A 55 -5.62 10.04 2.51
N ALA A 56 -6.36 10.27 3.59
CA ALA A 56 -7.03 9.19 4.34
C ALA A 56 -8.08 8.46 3.49
N GLU A 57 -8.76 9.17 2.60
CA GLU A 57 -9.80 8.60 1.74
C GLU A 57 -9.22 7.80 0.58
N THR A 58 -8.32 8.41 -0.20
CA THR A 58 -7.90 7.87 -1.50
C THR A 58 -6.39 7.89 -1.74
N ARG A 59 -5.59 8.39 -0.79
CA ARG A 59 -4.17 8.73 -1.00
C ARG A 59 -3.96 9.73 -2.13
N LEU A 60 -4.88 10.69 -2.26
CA LEU A 60 -4.86 11.75 -3.27
C LEU A 60 -5.04 11.23 -4.71
N ASP A 61 -5.65 10.05 -4.85
CA ASP A 61 -5.99 9.42 -6.12
C ASP A 61 -7.46 9.76 -6.45
N ASP A 62 -7.72 10.19 -7.69
CA ASP A 62 -9.07 10.52 -8.16
C ASP A 62 -9.78 9.33 -8.82
N HIS A 63 -9.07 8.20 -8.94
CA HIS A 63 -9.55 6.95 -9.52
C HIS A 63 -10.14 7.10 -10.92
N ASP A 64 -9.58 8.03 -11.72
CA ASP A 64 -10.06 8.34 -13.07
C ASP A 64 -11.56 8.72 -13.11
N GLY A 65 -12.11 9.20 -11.98
CA GLY A 65 -13.52 9.56 -11.82
C GLY A 65 -14.47 8.38 -11.55
N GLU A 66 -13.96 7.16 -11.41
CA GLU A 66 -14.77 5.98 -11.09
C GLU A 66 -15.17 5.97 -9.60
N PRO A 67 -16.36 5.43 -9.25
CA PRO A 67 -16.80 5.35 -7.86
C PRO A 67 -16.10 4.23 -7.08
N SER A 68 -15.93 4.49 -5.79
CA SER A 68 -15.73 3.45 -4.77
C SER A 68 -16.95 2.53 -4.63
N ALA A 69 -16.78 1.39 -3.94
CA ALA A 69 -17.88 0.46 -3.67
C ALA A 69 -19.05 1.06 -2.89
N SER A 70 -18.81 2.14 -2.13
CA SER A 70 -19.83 2.89 -1.38
C SER A 70 -20.45 4.06 -2.17
N GLY A 71 -20.07 4.26 -3.44
CA GLY A 71 -20.54 5.37 -4.27
C GLY A 71 -19.87 6.72 -3.98
N GLY A 72 -18.65 6.70 -3.42
CA GLY A 72 -17.79 7.88 -3.22
C GLY A 72 -16.88 8.14 -4.43
N TYR A 73 -16.69 9.42 -4.78
CA TYR A 73 -15.98 9.87 -5.99
C TYR A 73 -14.84 10.84 -5.69
N GLY A 74 -13.76 10.74 -6.50
CA GLY A 74 -12.61 11.64 -6.49
C GLY A 74 -11.80 11.64 -5.20
N VAL A 75 -10.81 12.52 -5.11
CA VAL A 75 -9.84 12.56 -4.00
C VAL A 75 -10.45 12.86 -2.62
N MET A 76 -11.61 13.51 -2.58
CA MET A 76 -12.34 13.84 -1.36
C MET A 76 -13.41 12.80 -1.00
N HIS A 77 -13.57 11.75 -1.81
CA HIS A 77 -14.57 10.68 -1.65
C HIS A 77 -15.98 11.23 -1.39
N LEU A 78 -16.44 12.13 -2.25
CA LEU A 78 -17.80 12.67 -2.15
C LEU A 78 -18.82 11.59 -2.50
N VAL A 79 -19.69 11.24 -1.55
CA VAL A 79 -20.56 10.06 -1.61
C VAL A 79 -21.96 10.39 -2.10
N SER A 80 -22.47 9.56 -3.02
CA SER A 80 -23.86 9.53 -3.46
C SER A 80 -24.41 8.12 -3.29
N ASN A 81 -25.13 7.88 -2.18
CA ASN A 81 -25.82 6.62 -1.91
C ASN A 81 -27.08 6.86 -1.03
N PRO A 82 -27.93 5.85 -0.75
CA PRO A 82 -29.19 6.06 -0.01
C PRO A 82 -29.09 6.64 1.41
N THR A 83 -27.89 6.69 2.00
CA THR A 83 -27.68 7.11 3.39
C THR A 83 -26.66 8.24 3.55
N ASN A 84 -25.81 8.47 2.56
CA ASN A 84 -24.81 9.54 2.53
C ASN A 84 -24.92 10.28 1.19
N HIS A 85 -25.18 11.58 1.27
CA HIS A 85 -25.44 12.48 0.16
C HIS A 85 -24.42 13.65 0.13
N SER A 86 -23.18 13.40 0.54
CA SER A 86 -22.12 14.42 0.57
C SER A 86 -21.80 14.96 -0.83
N LEU A 87 -21.97 14.17 -1.89
CA LEU A 87 -21.83 14.64 -3.27
C LEU A 87 -22.92 15.65 -3.66
N GLU A 88 -24.19 15.33 -3.37
CA GLU A 88 -25.29 16.27 -3.61
C GLU A 88 -25.13 17.53 -2.76
N ARG A 89 -24.71 17.37 -1.50
CA ARG A 89 -24.45 18.49 -0.60
C ARG A 89 -23.32 19.38 -1.11
N ALA A 90 -22.25 18.82 -1.64
CA ALA A 90 -21.16 19.56 -2.27
C ALA A 90 -21.66 20.35 -3.50
N ALA A 91 -22.54 19.77 -4.31
CA ALA A 91 -23.15 20.45 -5.46
C ALA A 91 -23.99 21.66 -5.03
N GLU A 92 -24.80 21.50 -3.97
CA GLU A 92 -25.59 22.60 -3.39
C GLU A 92 -24.69 23.74 -2.87
N LEU A 93 -23.64 23.41 -2.12
CA LEU A 93 -22.78 24.38 -1.45
C LEU A 93 -21.88 25.14 -2.42
N THR A 94 -21.41 24.50 -3.49
CA THR A 94 -20.50 25.10 -4.47
C THR A 94 -21.21 25.67 -5.71
N GLY A 95 -22.45 25.23 -5.97
CA GLY A 95 -23.16 25.50 -7.23
C GLY A 95 -22.60 24.74 -8.43
N LEU A 96 -21.65 23.81 -8.23
CA LEU A 96 -21.07 23.00 -9.30
C LEU A 96 -21.98 21.82 -9.66
N PRO A 97 -22.07 21.43 -10.94
CA PRO A 97 -22.80 20.23 -11.33
C PRO A 97 -22.20 18.96 -10.73
N VAL A 98 -23.05 18.01 -10.35
CA VAL A 98 -22.63 16.69 -9.80
C VAL A 98 -21.62 15.99 -10.69
N GLU A 99 -21.83 15.98 -12.01
CA GLU A 99 -20.90 15.35 -12.97
C GLU A 99 -19.50 15.98 -12.92
N LYS A 100 -19.41 17.29 -12.68
CA LYS A 100 -18.12 17.96 -12.54
C LYS A 100 -17.44 17.55 -11.24
N LEU A 101 -18.19 17.46 -10.14
CA LEU A 101 -17.65 17.00 -8.86
C LEU A 101 -17.18 15.53 -8.88
N ARG A 102 -17.71 14.71 -9.80
CA ARG A 102 -17.28 13.31 -9.99
C ARG A 102 -15.96 13.19 -10.74
N GLY A 103 -15.83 13.89 -11.87
CA GLY A 103 -14.74 13.68 -12.83
C GLY A 103 -13.65 14.76 -12.86
N ASP A 104 -13.82 15.90 -12.17
CA ASP A 104 -12.82 16.97 -12.13
C ASP A 104 -12.24 17.09 -10.72
N THR A 105 -10.94 16.82 -10.60
CA THR A 105 -10.23 16.74 -9.31
C THR A 105 -10.24 18.06 -8.55
N ALA A 106 -10.10 19.20 -9.23
CA ALA A 106 -10.16 20.50 -8.56
C ALA A 106 -11.57 20.81 -8.05
N ALA A 107 -12.61 20.51 -8.84
CA ALA A 107 -14.00 20.64 -8.42
C ALA A 107 -14.32 19.72 -7.24
N ASN A 108 -13.84 18.47 -7.25
CA ASN A 108 -14.02 17.52 -6.17
C ASN A 108 -13.39 18.04 -4.86
N ILE A 109 -12.17 18.58 -4.91
CA ILE A 109 -11.49 19.21 -3.77
C ILE A 109 -12.29 20.42 -3.25
N MET A 110 -12.78 21.27 -4.15
CA MET A 110 -13.65 22.41 -3.80
C MET A 110 -14.93 21.94 -3.08
N GLY A 111 -15.57 20.89 -3.61
CA GLY A 111 -16.76 20.29 -3.02
C GLY A 111 -16.52 19.72 -1.63
N GLY A 112 -15.42 18.97 -1.45
CA GLY A 112 -15.02 18.42 -0.15
C GLY A 112 -14.73 19.51 0.88
N ALA A 113 -14.01 20.57 0.48
CA ALA A 113 -13.76 21.72 1.34
C ALA A 113 -15.06 22.41 1.76
N ALA A 114 -16.02 22.57 0.84
CA ALA A 114 -17.32 23.15 1.13
C ALA A 114 -18.12 22.33 2.15
N VAL A 115 -18.16 20.99 1.98
CA VAL A 115 -18.85 20.08 2.90
C VAL A 115 -18.21 20.10 4.30
N LEU A 116 -16.87 20.01 4.36
CA LEU A 116 -16.15 20.08 5.64
C LEU A 116 -16.40 21.42 6.34
N ARG A 117 -16.41 22.52 5.58
CA ARG A 117 -16.74 23.84 6.10
C ARG A 117 -18.18 23.93 6.63
N ALA A 118 -19.15 23.38 5.92
CA ALA A 118 -20.54 23.37 6.37
C ALA A 118 -20.70 22.69 7.74
N HIS A 119 -19.99 21.58 7.99
CA HIS A 119 -19.97 20.95 9.31
C HIS A 119 -19.35 21.83 10.39
N ALA A 120 -18.27 22.57 10.08
CA ALA A 120 -17.69 23.52 11.03
C ALA A 120 -18.65 24.67 11.37
N ASP A 121 -19.40 25.18 10.38
CA ASP A 121 -20.42 26.21 10.60
C ASP A 121 -21.59 25.68 11.45
N GLU A 122 -22.05 24.45 11.21
CA GLU A 122 -23.07 23.78 12.03
C GLU A 122 -22.64 23.58 13.49
N LEU A 123 -21.33 23.42 13.71
CA LEU A 123 -20.71 23.33 15.04
C LEU A 123 -20.45 24.70 15.68
N GLY A 124 -20.68 25.80 14.94
CA GLY A 124 -20.49 27.16 15.43
C GLY A 124 -19.02 27.56 15.57
N LEU A 125 -18.10 26.96 14.81
CA LEU A 125 -16.70 27.40 14.79
C LEU A 125 -16.62 28.80 14.18
N ASP A 126 -16.16 29.77 14.96
CA ASP A 126 -15.88 31.12 14.48
C ASP A 126 -14.56 31.20 13.68
N GLU A 127 -14.25 32.38 13.14
CA GLU A 127 -13.04 32.59 12.32
C GLU A 127 -11.74 32.29 13.08
N ALA A 128 -11.70 32.55 14.38
CA ALA A 128 -10.52 32.27 15.19
C ALA A 128 -10.35 30.76 15.40
N ALA A 129 -11.44 30.06 15.73
CA ALA A 129 -11.45 28.62 15.92
C ALA A 129 -11.07 27.87 14.65
N ARG A 130 -11.49 28.36 13.47
CA ARG A 130 -11.17 27.72 12.17
C ARG A 130 -9.68 27.77 11.82
N LYS A 131 -8.91 28.70 12.38
CA LYS A 131 -7.45 28.78 12.19
C LYS A 131 -6.67 27.73 12.99
N ASP A 132 -7.32 27.07 13.95
CA ASP A 132 -6.73 26.00 14.75
C ASP A 132 -7.21 24.63 14.24
N PRO A 133 -6.36 23.83 13.57
CA PRO A 133 -6.72 22.49 13.11
C PRO A 133 -7.31 21.60 14.22
N GLY A 134 -6.89 21.76 15.47
CA GLY A 134 -7.36 20.97 16.61
C GLY A 134 -8.86 21.14 16.89
N ARG A 135 -9.47 22.26 16.46
CA ARG A 135 -10.91 22.53 16.62
C ARG A 135 -11.78 21.82 15.59
N TRP A 136 -11.20 21.29 14.51
CA TRP A 136 -11.95 20.68 13.41
C TRP A 136 -12.29 19.21 13.61
N TYR A 137 -11.85 18.58 14.70
CA TYR A 137 -12.00 17.13 14.90
C TYR A 137 -13.44 16.63 14.73
N THR A 138 -14.42 17.28 15.35
CA THR A 138 -15.84 16.90 15.23
C THR A 138 -16.37 17.12 13.81
N ALA A 139 -15.90 18.14 13.09
CA ALA A 139 -16.29 18.36 11.69
C ALA A 139 -15.75 17.25 10.78
N VAL A 140 -14.50 16.84 10.99
CA VAL A 140 -13.87 15.71 10.29
C VAL A 140 -14.60 14.40 10.60
N ALA A 141 -14.93 14.14 11.87
CA ALA A 141 -15.68 12.94 12.27
C ALA A 141 -17.07 12.86 11.59
N ARG A 142 -17.75 14.01 11.43
CA ARG A 142 -19.03 14.10 10.71
C ARG A 142 -18.89 13.94 9.21
N TYR A 143 -17.80 14.44 8.62
CA TYR A 143 -17.51 14.29 7.19
C TYR A 143 -17.51 12.83 6.75
N GLY A 144 -16.91 11.94 7.55
CA GLY A 144 -16.86 10.50 7.26
C GLY A 144 -18.23 9.80 7.23
N GLY A 145 -19.30 10.45 7.70
CA GLY A 145 -20.68 10.00 7.54
C GLY A 145 -21.03 8.69 8.27
N ALA A 146 -20.23 8.27 9.26
CA ALA A 146 -20.48 7.06 10.02
C ALA A 146 -21.56 7.26 11.08
N SER A 147 -22.50 6.31 11.19
CA SER A 147 -23.56 6.33 12.20
C SER A 147 -23.10 5.81 13.57
N ASP A 148 -22.12 4.91 13.61
CA ASP A 148 -21.50 4.46 14.86
C ASP A 148 -20.43 5.47 15.32
N PRO A 149 -20.56 6.07 16.52
CA PRO A 149 -19.62 7.07 16.99
C PRO A 149 -18.18 6.54 17.12
N ARG A 150 -17.99 5.24 17.34
CA ARG A 150 -16.66 4.60 17.40
C ARG A 150 -15.98 4.58 16.03
N VAL A 151 -16.75 4.45 14.95
CA VAL A 151 -16.27 4.50 13.57
C VAL A 151 -16.00 5.93 13.14
N ALA A 152 -16.84 6.89 13.55
CA ALA A 152 -16.58 8.32 13.34
C ALA A 152 -15.29 8.79 14.04
N ARG A 153 -15.08 8.34 15.29
CA ARG A 153 -13.82 8.56 16.02
C ARG A 153 -12.62 7.95 15.28
N LEU A 154 -12.73 6.69 14.86
CA LEU A 154 -11.70 5.97 14.10
C LEU A 154 -11.28 6.72 12.83
N TYR A 155 -12.26 7.26 12.09
CA TYR A 155 -12.02 8.07 10.90
C TYR A 155 -11.25 9.35 11.21
N ALA A 156 -11.72 10.13 12.19
CA ALA A 156 -11.07 11.39 12.55
C ALA A 156 -9.66 11.16 13.12
N ASP A 157 -9.46 10.16 13.99
CA ASP A 157 -8.14 9.83 14.53
C ASP A 157 -7.14 9.50 13.39
N ALA A 158 -7.57 8.80 12.33
CA ALA A 158 -6.70 8.51 11.18
C ALA A 158 -6.27 9.78 10.40
N VAL A 159 -7.19 10.72 10.18
CA VAL A 159 -6.88 12.01 9.52
C VAL A 159 -5.88 12.82 10.33
N PHE A 160 -6.07 12.91 11.65
CA PHE A 160 -5.18 13.68 12.52
C PHE A 160 -3.82 12.99 12.75
N GLU A 161 -3.77 11.66 12.71
CA GLU A 161 -2.49 10.92 12.70
C GLU A 161 -1.67 11.25 11.44
N LEU A 162 -2.30 11.28 10.26
CA LEU A 162 -1.64 11.66 9.01
C LEU A 162 -1.14 13.12 9.04
N LEU A 163 -1.91 14.04 9.61
CA LEU A 163 -1.48 15.42 9.81
C LEU A 163 -0.27 15.51 10.76
N GLY A 164 -0.25 14.66 11.80
CA GLY A 164 0.87 14.52 12.73
C GLY A 164 2.15 13.97 12.11
N LEU A 165 2.03 12.97 11.23
CA LEU A 165 3.16 12.33 10.56
C LEU A 165 3.67 13.12 9.35
N GLY A 166 2.85 14.00 8.79
CA GLY A 166 3.13 14.67 7.53
C GLY A 166 2.87 13.77 6.31
N ILE A 167 2.76 14.39 5.13
CA ILE A 167 2.44 13.73 3.87
C ILE A 167 3.41 14.24 2.80
N ASP A 168 3.97 13.33 2.01
CA ASP A 168 4.69 13.66 0.78
C ASP A 168 4.27 12.66 -0.31
N ALA A 169 3.25 13.03 -1.08
CA ALA A 169 2.63 12.16 -2.07
C ALA A 169 1.98 12.97 -3.20
N ALA A 170 1.97 12.44 -4.42
CA ALA A 170 1.37 13.08 -5.59
C ALA A 170 1.83 14.55 -5.82
N GLY A 171 3.07 14.87 -5.40
CA GLY A 171 3.64 16.23 -5.45
C GLY A 171 3.04 17.22 -4.44
N VAL A 172 2.17 16.76 -3.53
CA VAL A 172 1.60 17.54 -2.43
C VAL A 172 2.37 17.21 -1.16
N THR A 173 2.89 18.24 -0.51
CA THR A 173 3.62 18.10 0.76
C THR A 173 2.84 18.75 1.90
N VAL A 174 2.79 18.07 3.05
CA VAL A 174 2.34 18.56 4.34
C VAL A 174 3.45 18.25 5.34
N ALA A 175 3.99 19.29 5.99
CA ALA A 175 4.98 19.08 7.04
C ALA A 175 4.31 18.42 8.26
N PRO A 176 5.01 17.56 9.03
CA PRO A 176 4.50 17.02 10.28
C PRO A 176 4.04 18.13 11.23
N GLN A 177 2.86 17.99 11.85
CA GLN A 177 2.28 19.01 12.73
C GLN A 177 1.87 18.41 14.08
N GLU A 178 2.37 18.98 15.17
CA GLU A 178 1.86 18.64 16.49
C GLU A 178 0.52 19.37 16.72
N VAL A 179 -0.58 18.62 16.69
CA VAL A 179 -1.94 19.15 16.87
C VAL A 179 -2.56 18.59 18.14
N THR A 180 -2.96 19.47 19.06
CA THR A 180 -3.77 19.09 20.21
C THR A 180 -5.24 19.08 19.79
N VAL A 181 -5.80 17.89 19.59
CA VAL A 181 -7.18 17.74 19.11
C VAL A 181 -8.20 17.94 20.23
N ASP A 182 -9.23 18.76 19.97
CA ASP A 182 -10.45 18.81 20.78
C ASP A 182 -11.44 17.78 20.23
N ARG A 183 -11.50 16.61 20.88
CA ARG A 183 -12.37 15.52 20.42
C ARG A 183 -13.86 15.79 20.65
N GLY A 184 -14.21 16.82 21.43
CA GLY A 184 -15.61 17.15 21.74
C GLY A 184 -16.41 15.94 22.22
N GLU A 185 -17.53 15.68 21.54
CA GLU A 185 -18.43 14.54 21.83
C GLU A 185 -17.80 13.15 21.69
N TYR A 186 -16.64 13.03 21.02
CA TYR A 186 -15.94 11.76 20.81
C TYR A 186 -14.86 11.46 21.87
N ALA A 187 -14.64 12.34 22.84
CA ALA A 187 -13.58 12.17 23.85
C ALA A 187 -13.73 10.88 24.67
N ASP A 188 -14.98 10.54 25.03
CA ASP A 188 -15.32 9.38 25.86
C ASP A 188 -15.77 8.15 25.05
N VAL A 189 -15.81 8.26 23.71
CA VAL A 189 -16.18 7.15 22.82
C VAL A 189 -15.06 6.11 22.80
N GLU A 190 -15.39 4.82 22.79
CA GLU A 190 -14.39 3.75 22.74
C GLU A 190 -13.42 3.90 21.56
N ASP A 191 -12.11 3.77 21.83
CA ASP A 191 -11.05 3.82 20.83
C ASP A 191 -10.80 2.45 20.22
N LEU A 192 -11.19 2.27 18.95
CA LEU A 192 -10.98 1.02 18.22
C LEU A 192 -9.50 0.77 17.86
N ASN A 193 -8.61 1.76 18.01
CA ASN A 193 -7.16 1.65 17.78
C ASN A 193 -6.36 1.32 19.05
N ALA A 194 -6.98 1.34 20.24
CA ALA A 194 -6.24 1.24 21.50
C ALA A 194 -5.43 -0.07 21.63
N PRO A 195 -4.22 -0.03 22.23
CA PRO A 195 -3.33 -1.19 22.35
C PRO A 195 -3.96 -2.45 22.98
N LYS A 196 -3.61 -3.58 22.39
CA LYS A 196 -4.19 -4.94 22.50
C LYS A 196 -3.88 -5.65 23.83
N ALA A 197 -4.73 -5.47 24.86
CA ALA A 197 -4.65 -6.28 26.09
C ALA A 197 -6.00 -6.90 26.52
N ARG A 198 -6.93 -7.13 25.59
CA ARG A 198 -8.25 -7.74 25.87
C ARG A 198 -8.74 -8.60 24.70
N VAL A 199 -9.65 -9.54 24.98
CA VAL A 199 -10.45 -10.24 23.95
C VAL A 199 -11.46 -9.25 23.39
N LEU A 200 -11.29 -8.84 22.13
CA LEU A 200 -12.14 -7.85 21.47
C LEU A 200 -13.25 -8.49 20.63
N SER A 201 -13.05 -9.74 20.20
CA SER A 201 -14.08 -10.56 19.56
C SER A 201 -13.99 -12.04 19.93
N ALA A 202 -15.12 -12.74 19.92
CA ALA A 202 -15.20 -14.16 20.23
C ALA A 202 -14.62 -15.10 19.14
N ASP A 203 -14.61 -14.69 17.87
CA ASP A 203 -14.12 -15.56 16.79
C ASP A 203 -12.61 -15.41 16.54
N TYR A 204 -12.11 -14.17 16.56
CA TYR A 204 -10.68 -13.83 16.49
C TYR A 204 -10.36 -12.76 17.55
N PRO A 205 -9.74 -13.13 18.68
CA PRO A 205 -9.56 -12.22 19.83
C PRO A 205 -8.91 -10.86 19.52
N PRO A 206 -7.94 -10.74 18.58
CA PRO A 206 -7.34 -9.46 18.23
C PRO A 206 -8.24 -8.50 17.43
N ALA A 207 -9.39 -8.95 16.91
CA ALA A 207 -10.26 -8.11 16.09
C ALA A 207 -11.19 -7.23 16.94
N ALA A 208 -11.31 -5.95 16.62
CA ALA A 208 -12.40 -5.12 17.11
C ALA A 208 -13.75 -5.68 16.66
N TRP A 209 -14.81 -5.48 17.44
CA TRP A 209 -16.17 -5.90 17.06
C TRP A 209 -17.07 -4.70 16.74
N VAL A 210 -17.45 -4.58 15.46
CA VAL A 210 -18.41 -3.59 14.95
C VAL A 210 -19.36 -4.31 14.02
N ALA A 211 -20.57 -4.63 14.49
CA ALA A 211 -21.51 -5.45 13.73
C ALA A 211 -21.95 -4.76 12.42
N ALA A 212 -21.96 -5.53 11.32
CA ALA A 212 -22.70 -5.15 10.12
C ALA A 212 -24.20 -5.09 10.41
N HIS A 213 -24.96 -4.36 9.59
CA HIS A 213 -26.42 -4.34 9.72
C HIS A 213 -26.99 -5.74 9.51
N SER A 214 -28.00 -6.13 10.29
CA SER A 214 -28.61 -7.47 10.19
C SER A 214 -29.30 -7.77 8.86
N SER A 215 -29.52 -6.74 8.04
CA SER A 215 -30.04 -6.87 6.67
C SER A 215 -28.99 -7.27 5.63
N ASN A 216 -27.70 -7.27 6.00
CA ASN A 216 -26.59 -7.47 5.07
C ASN A 216 -25.94 -8.86 5.17
N TYR A 217 -26.48 -9.76 5.99
CA TYR A 217 -25.98 -11.13 6.16
C TYR A 217 -27.12 -12.09 6.53
N THR A 218 -26.88 -13.39 6.41
CA THR A 218 -27.86 -14.43 6.79
C THR A 218 -27.46 -15.09 8.09
N ALA A 219 -28.32 -15.00 9.11
CA ALA A 219 -28.12 -15.73 10.36
C ALA A 219 -28.03 -17.25 10.10
N SER A 220 -27.05 -17.92 10.73
CA SER A 220 -26.82 -19.35 10.54
C SER A 220 -26.21 -19.99 11.79
N SER A 221 -25.83 -21.26 11.66
CA SER A 221 -25.19 -22.07 12.72
C SER A 221 -23.96 -22.77 12.17
N ARG A 222 -23.14 -22.09 11.36
CA ARG A 222 -21.92 -22.67 10.81
C ARG A 222 -20.92 -22.99 11.94
N PRO A 223 -20.16 -24.10 11.84
CA PRO A 223 -20.04 -24.96 10.67
C PRO A 223 -21.08 -26.10 10.56
N SER A 224 -22.08 -26.20 11.45
CA SER A 224 -23.02 -27.34 11.42
C SER A 224 -24.04 -27.23 10.29
N SER A 225 -24.48 -26.02 9.94
CA SER A 225 -25.36 -25.78 8.78
C SER A 225 -24.62 -25.87 7.45
N TYR A 226 -23.39 -25.35 7.39
CA TYR A 226 -22.49 -25.40 6.24
C TYR A 226 -21.05 -25.50 6.71
N ALA A 227 -20.30 -26.46 6.17
CA ALA A 227 -18.86 -26.53 6.41
C ALA A 227 -18.19 -25.26 5.87
N ILE A 228 -17.36 -24.62 6.70
CA ILE A 228 -16.49 -23.52 6.30
C ILE A 228 -15.20 -24.16 5.79
N ASP A 229 -14.97 -24.09 4.49
CA ASP A 229 -13.88 -24.79 3.82
C ASP A 229 -12.91 -23.87 3.06
N ARG A 230 -13.15 -22.55 3.07
CA ARG A 230 -12.31 -21.60 2.33
C ARG A 230 -12.28 -20.21 2.95
N VAL A 231 -11.24 -19.46 2.58
CA VAL A 231 -11.10 -18.02 2.86
C VAL A 231 -11.09 -17.29 1.51
N ILE A 232 -11.83 -16.19 1.42
CA ILE A 232 -11.89 -15.37 0.21
C ILE A 232 -11.33 -13.99 0.54
N ILE A 233 -10.31 -13.61 -0.23
CA ILE A 233 -9.59 -12.33 -0.11
C ILE A 233 -10.21 -11.33 -1.08
N HIS A 234 -10.55 -10.18 -0.53
CA HIS A 234 -11.15 -9.04 -1.23
C HIS A 234 -10.33 -7.77 -1.06
N VAL A 235 -10.52 -6.82 -1.97
CA VAL A 235 -10.07 -5.44 -1.84
C VAL A 235 -11.29 -4.54 -1.96
N THR A 236 -11.42 -3.58 -1.04
CA THR A 236 -12.67 -2.85 -0.79
C THR A 236 -13.02 -1.83 -1.88
N GLN A 237 -12.03 -1.32 -2.62
CA GLN A 237 -12.16 -0.11 -3.45
C GLN A 237 -12.61 1.08 -2.60
N GLY A 238 -11.94 1.31 -1.46
CA GLY A 238 -12.28 2.37 -0.51
C GLY A 238 -11.54 2.27 0.83
N SER A 239 -11.79 3.24 1.71
CA SER A 239 -11.13 3.36 3.02
C SER A 239 -11.62 2.34 4.06
N TYR A 240 -10.84 2.12 5.11
CA TYR A 240 -11.15 1.18 6.20
C TYR A 240 -12.43 1.58 6.95
N ALA A 241 -12.50 2.84 7.39
CA ALA A 241 -13.68 3.37 8.08
C ALA A 241 -14.91 3.45 7.15
N GLY A 242 -14.70 3.82 5.88
CA GLY A 242 -15.77 3.85 4.87
C GLY A 242 -16.37 2.47 4.62
N THR A 243 -15.55 1.42 4.54
CA THR A 243 -16.01 0.04 4.38
C THR A 243 -16.85 -0.43 5.58
N ILE A 244 -16.38 -0.14 6.81
CA ILE A 244 -17.12 -0.47 8.04
C ILE A 244 -18.47 0.26 8.07
N SER A 245 -18.48 1.56 7.78
CA SER A 245 -19.71 2.36 7.68
C SER A 245 -20.67 1.79 6.63
N TRP A 246 -20.16 1.40 5.45
CA TRP A 246 -20.97 0.81 4.38
C TRP A 246 -21.64 -0.49 4.80
N PHE A 247 -20.96 -1.40 5.49
CA PHE A 247 -21.59 -2.64 5.98
C PHE A 247 -22.61 -2.41 7.10
N GLN A 248 -22.63 -1.25 7.74
CA GLN A 248 -23.68 -0.82 8.69
C GLN A 248 -24.90 -0.19 7.99
N ASN A 249 -24.80 0.14 6.69
CA ASN A 249 -25.93 0.64 5.92
C ASN A 249 -26.93 -0.50 5.61
N PRO A 250 -28.20 -0.43 6.04
CA PRO A 250 -29.20 -1.45 5.75
C PRO A 250 -29.49 -1.67 4.26
N SER A 251 -29.12 -0.72 3.41
CA SER A 251 -29.29 -0.77 1.95
C SER A 251 -28.05 -1.29 1.21
N ALA A 252 -26.96 -1.63 1.90
CA ALA A 252 -25.73 -2.09 1.25
C ALA A 252 -25.93 -3.43 0.52
N ASN A 253 -26.75 -4.33 1.07
CA ASN A 253 -26.98 -5.68 0.54
C ASN A 253 -25.68 -6.50 0.35
N VAL A 254 -24.62 -6.14 1.08
CA VAL A 254 -23.32 -6.81 1.07
C VAL A 254 -22.67 -6.71 2.46
N SER A 255 -21.83 -7.68 2.80
CA SER A 255 -21.01 -7.66 4.02
C SER A 255 -19.84 -8.63 3.91
N ALA A 256 -18.80 -8.43 4.71
CA ALA A 256 -17.74 -9.41 4.94
C ALA A 256 -17.60 -9.74 6.44
N HIS A 257 -16.84 -10.79 6.75
CA HIS A 257 -16.62 -11.17 8.15
C HIS A 257 -15.61 -10.24 8.80
N TYR A 258 -14.56 -9.87 8.07
CA TYR A 258 -13.46 -9.05 8.57
C TYR A 258 -13.08 -7.96 7.57
N VAL A 259 -12.65 -6.83 8.07
CA VAL A 259 -12.02 -5.72 7.31
C VAL A 259 -10.63 -5.47 7.90
N ILE A 260 -9.64 -5.20 7.06
CA ILE A 260 -8.24 -4.97 7.44
C ILE A 260 -7.75 -3.61 6.95
N ARG A 261 -7.20 -2.82 7.87
CA ARG A 261 -6.60 -1.51 7.57
C ARG A 261 -5.21 -1.66 6.96
N SER A 262 -4.93 -0.84 5.97
CA SER A 262 -3.70 -0.83 5.21
C SER A 262 -2.51 -0.33 6.02
N SER A 263 -2.65 0.77 6.76
CA SER A 263 -1.50 1.44 7.40
C SER A 263 -0.79 0.57 8.45
N ASP A 264 -1.55 -0.15 9.27
CA ASP A 264 -1.03 -0.83 10.47
C ASP A 264 -1.56 -2.26 10.67
N GLY A 265 -2.44 -2.75 9.79
CA GLY A 265 -3.04 -4.08 9.91
C GLY A 265 -4.07 -4.20 11.03
N ALA A 266 -4.72 -3.11 11.45
CA ALA A 266 -5.90 -3.19 12.31
C ALA A 266 -6.98 -4.09 11.68
N VAL A 267 -7.67 -4.87 12.51
CA VAL A 267 -8.68 -5.84 12.05
C VAL A 267 -10.00 -5.56 12.78
N THR A 268 -11.08 -5.40 12.04
CA THR A 268 -12.45 -5.30 12.57
C THR A 268 -13.26 -6.48 12.07
N GLN A 269 -13.89 -7.22 13.00
CA GLN A 269 -14.89 -8.23 12.68
C GLN A 269 -16.28 -7.62 12.65
N MET A 270 -17.02 -7.91 11.58
CA MET A 270 -18.35 -7.36 11.32
C MET A 270 -19.47 -8.39 11.26
N VAL A 271 -19.18 -9.62 10.86
CA VAL A 271 -20.12 -10.74 10.88
C VAL A 271 -19.48 -11.89 11.65
N ARG A 272 -20.24 -12.52 12.55
CA ARG A 272 -19.79 -13.72 13.27
C ARG A 272 -19.51 -14.83 12.28
N GLU A 273 -18.47 -15.62 12.48
CA GLU A 273 -18.11 -16.72 11.56
C GLU A 273 -19.22 -17.78 11.46
N LYS A 274 -20.08 -17.90 12.48
CA LYS A 274 -21.27 -18.77 12.45
C LYS A 274 -22.33 -18.33 11.44
N ASP A 275 -22.43 -17.03 11.13
CA ASP A 275 -23.43 -16.40 10.27
C ASP A 275 -22.84 -16.16 8.87
N VAL A 276 -23.64 -16.18 7.82
CA VAL A 276 -23.18 -16.10 6.43
C VAL A 276 -23.13 -14.64 5.97
N ALA A 277 -21.92 -14.07 5.87
CA ALA A 277 -21.71 -12.77 5.23
C ALA A 277 -21.97 -12.83 3.71
N TRP A 278 -22.31 -11.70 3.09
CA TRP A 278 -22.65 -11.60 1.67
C TRP A 278 -21.53 -10.89 0.89
N HIS A 279 -20.43 -11.58 0.62
CA HIS A 279 -19.20 -10.99 0.06
C HIS A 279 -18.81 -11.51 -1.34
N ALA A 280 -19.15 -12.76 -1.66
CA ALA A 280 -18.62 -13.45 -2.84
C ALA A 280 -19.49 -13.34 -4.10
N GLY A 281 -20.66 -12.68 -4.03
CA GLY A 281 -21.66 -12.67 -5.11
C GLY A 281 -22.23 -14.05 -5.49
N ASN A 282 -21.84 -15.11 -4.79
CA ASN A 282 -22.20 -16.49 -5.08
C ASN A 282 -22.58 -17.22 -3.79
N TRP A 283 -23.85 -17.64 -3.68
CA TRP A 283 -24.40 -18.24 -2.46
C TRP A 283 -23.64 -19.50 -1.99
N ASN A 284 -23.21 -20.35 -2.93
CA ASN A 284 -22.46 -21.56 -2.60
C ASN A 284 -21.08 -21.25 -2.00
N TYR A 285 -20.51 -20.09 -2.34
CA TYR A 285 -19.24 -19.62 -1.77
C TYR A 285 -19.46 -18.85 -0.48
N ASN A 286 -20.44 -17.95 -0.41
CA ASN A 286 -20.81 -17.24 0.84
C ASN A 286 -21.04 -18.22 1.99
N THR A 287 -21.84 -19.26 1.77
CA THR A 287 -22.21 -20.23 2.82
C THR A 287 -21.01 -21.02 3.36
N ARG A 288 -19.95 -21.20 2.56
CA ARG A 288 -18.81 -22.07 2.89
C ARG A 288 -17.50 -21.32 3.14
N SER A 289 -17.54 -20.01 3.21
CA SER A 289 -16.33 -19.20 3.32
C SER A 289 -16.36 -18.14 4.40
N ILE A 290 -15.15 -17.68 4.74
CA ILE A 290 -14.90 -16.43 5.46
C ILE A 290 -14.32 -15.40 4.46
N GLY A 291 -15.09 -14.36 4.16
CA GLY A 291 -14.62 -13.19 3.40
C GLY A 291 -13.84 -12.19 4.27
N ILE A 292 -12.68 -11.74 3.75
CA ILE A 292 -11.80 -10.74 4.35
C ILE A 292 -11.58 -9.60 3.35
N GLU A 293 -12.01 -8.40 3.74
CA GLU A 293 -11.85 -7.15 3.00
C GLU A 293 -10.57 -6.42 3.37
N HIS A 294 -9.82 -5.94 2.38
CA HIS A 294 -8.60 -5.17 2.57
C HIS A 294 -8.78 -3.75 2.06
N GLU A 295 -8.56 -2.78 2.93
CA GLU A 295 -8.60 -1.36 2.59
C GLU A 295 -7.68 -1.05 1.40
N GLY A 296 -8.22 -0.35 0.40
CA GLY A 296 -7.45 0.22 -0.69
C GLY A 296 -8.02 -0.05 -2.07
N TRP A 297 -7.15 0.08 -3.08
CA TRP A 297 -7.52 0.07 -4.49
C TRP A 297 -6.67 -0.92 -5.28
N VAL A 298 -7.31 -1.71 -6.15
CA VAL A 298 -6.69 -2.87 -6.84
C VAL A 298 -5.55 -2.50 -7.79
N ASP A 299 -5.55 -1.27 -8.31
CA ASP A 299 -4.60 -0.72 -9.29
C ASP A 299 -3.42 0.01 -8.64
N ASN A 300 -3.50 0.32 -7.34
CA ASN A 300 -2.47 1.07 -6.62
C ASN A 300 -1.73 0.18 -5.60
N PRO A 301 -0.51 -0.31 -5.92
CA PRO A 301 0.21 -1.26 -5.07
C PRO A 301 0.64 -0.69 -3.71
N SER A 302 0.62 0.63 -3.52
CA SER A 302 1.01 1.24 -2.24
C SER A 302 0.09 0.82 -1.09
N TRP A 303 -1.17 0.44 -1.39
CA TRP A 303 -2.14 -0.01 -0.39
C TRP A 303 -1.80 -1.37 0.22
N PHE A 304 -1.01 -2.21 -0.45
CA PHE A 304 -0.69 -3.56 0.04
C PHE A 304 0.57 -3.56 0.92
N THR A 305 0.45 -2.95 2.11
CA THR A 305 1.56 -2.80 3.06
C THR A 305 1.94 -4.13 3.71
N ASP A 306 3.13 -4.18 4.30
CA ASP A 306 3.56 -5.34 5.09
C ASP A 306 2.66 -5.60 6.30
N ALA A 307 2.19 -4.53 6.95
CA ALA A 307 1.34 -4.63 8.12
C ALA A 307 0.00 -5.29 7.77
N MET A 308 -0.62 -4.86 6.66
CA MET A 308 -1.84 -5.48 6.13
C MET A 308 -1.63 -6.97 5.83
N TYR A 309 -0.58 -7.32 5.07
CA TYR A 309 -0.29 -8.70 4.72
C TYR A 309 -0.09 -9.59 5.94
N ARG A 310 0.66 -9.11 6.95
CA ARG A 310 0.91 -9.84 8.20
C ARG A 310 -0.37 -10.06 9.01
N ALA A 311 -1.18 -9.02 9.17
CA ALA A 311 -2.45 -9.10 9.89
C ALA A 311 -3.43 -10.07 9.22
N SER A 312 -3.59 -9.92 7.89
CA SER A 312 -4.44 -10.80 7.09
C SER A 312 -3.99 -12.25 7.13
N ALA A 313 -2.69 -12.49 7.05
CA ALA A 313 -2.15 -13.84 7.09
C ALA A 313 -2.30 -14.48 8.47
N ALA A 314 -2.14 -13.72 9.55
CA ALA A 314 -2.38 -14.19 10.91
C ALA A 314 -3.85 -14.59 11.12
N LEU A 315 -4.79 -13.75 10.67
CA LEU A 315 -6.22 -14.04 10.68
C LEU A 315 -6.55 -15.27 9.83
N THR A 316 -6.06 -15.33 8.59
CA THR A 316 -6.29 -16.45 7.67
C THR A 316 -5.77 -17.76 8.25
N ARG A 317 -4.58 -17.76 8.84
CA ARG A 317 -4.03 -18.94 9.53
C ARG A 317 -4.94 -19.37 10.70
N HIS A 318 -5.38 -18.44 11.54
CA HIS A 318 -6.29 -18.72 12.65
C HIS A 318 -7.59 -19.37 12.16
N ILE A 319 -8.20 -18.83 11.10
CA ILE A 319 -9.40 -19.41 10.47
C ILE A 319 -9.11 -20.82 9.94
N CYS A 320 -8.00 -20.99 9.21
CA CYS A 320 -7.62 -22.29 8.67
C CYS A 320 -7.39 -23.33 9.76
N ASP A 321 -6.73 -22.96 10.86
CA ASP A 321 -6.47 -23.85 12.00
C ASP A 321 -7.78 -24.22 12.72
N LYS A 322 -8.68 -23.24 12.93
CA LYS A 322 -9.98 -23.45 13.58
C LYS A 322 -10.89 -24.40 12.81
N TYR A 323 -10.92 -24.29 11.49
CA TYR A 323 -11.85 -25.05 10.63
C TYR A 323 -11.21 -26.22 9.88
N GLY A 324 -9.91 -26.47 10.05
CA GLY A 324 -9.19 -27.54 9.37
C GLY A 324 -9.02 -27.31 7.87
N ILE A 325 -8.96 -26.06 7.43
CA ILE A 325 -8.82 -25.68 6.02
C ILE A 325 -7.35 -25.82 5.61
N PRO A 326 -7.02 -26.55 4.53
CA PRO A 326 -5.66 -26.59 3.99
C PRO A 326 -5.17 -25.18 3.59
N LYS A 327 -3.96 -24.83 4.00
CA LYS A 327 -3.35 -23.51 3.74
C LYS A 327 -2.73 -23.46 2.33
N ASP A 328 -3.56 -23.62 1.32
CA ASP A 328 -3.17 -23.63 -0.09
C ASP A 328 -4.06 -22.71 -0.94
N ARG A 329 -3.69 -22.54 -2.22
CA ARG A 329 -4.40 -21.68 -3.16
C ARG A 329 -5.69 -22.29 -3.74
N THR A 330 -6.05 -23.51 -3.33
CA THR A 330 -7.35 -24.12 -3.68
C THR A 330 -8.43 -23.76 -2.66
N HIS A 331 -8.04 -23.49 -1.41
CA HIS A 331 -8.95 -23.10 -0.32
C HIS A 331 -8.80 -21.65 0.13
N ILE A 332 -7.68 -21.00 -0.15
CA ILE A 332 -7.51 -19.57 0.05
C ILE A 332 -7.51 -18.95 -1.33
N ILE A 333 -8.57 -18.23 -1.68
CA ILE A 333 -8.82 -17.72 -3.04
C ILE A 333 -9.07 -16.21 -3.04
N GLY A 334 -8.88 -15.57 -4.18
CA GLY A 334 -9.36 -14.22 -4.43
C GLY A 334 -10.81 -14.23 -4.88
N HIS A 335 -11.50 -13.11 -4.73
CA HIS A 335 -12.87 -12.96 -5.22
C HIS A 335 -12.99 -13.20 -6.73
N ASN A 336 -12.01 -12.74 -7.51
CA ASN A 336 -11.89 -12.99 -8.94
C ASN A 336 -11.81 -14.48 -9.35
N GLN A 337 -11.54 -15.38 -8.39
CA GLN A 337 -11.54 -16.83 -8.61
C GLN A 337 -12.88 -17.49 -8.25
N VAL A 338 -13.84 -16.73 -7.73
CA VAL A 338 -15.20 -17.20 -7.46
C VAL A 338 -15.97 -17.30 -8.79
N PRO A 339 -16.62 -18.43 -9.09
CA PRO A 339 -17.43 -18.58 -10.30
C PRO A 339 -18.53 -17.53 -10.39
N GLY A 340 -18.55 -16.80 -11.50
CA GLY A 340 -19.53 -15.73 -11.74
C GLY A 340 -19.17 -14.38 -11.11
N ALA A 341 -17.95 -14.23 -10.55
CA ALA A 341 -17.48 -12.94 -10.06
C ALA A 341 -17.51 -11.88 -11.17
N THR A 342 -18.16 -10.76 -10.87
CA THR A 342 -18.18 -9.56 -11.73
C THR A 342 -17.06 -8.58 -11.37
N HIS A 343 -16.37 -8.82 -10.26
CA HIS A 343 -15.28 -7.98 -9.76
C HIS A 343 -13.92 -8.65 -9.97
N THR A 344 -12.87 -7.83 -10.02
CA THR A 344 -11.49 -8.25 -10.32
C THR A 344 -10.59 -8.35 -9.08
N ASP A 345 -11.13 -8.05 -7.89
CA ASP A 345 -10.40 -8.08 -6.63
C ASP A 345 -9.91 -9.50 -6.25
N PRO A 346 -8.75 -9.64 -5.58
CA PRO A 346 -7.90 -8.58 -5.02
C PRO A 346 -6.97 -7.88 -6.03
N GLY A 347 -7.15 -8.14 -7.33
CA GLY A 347 -6.42 -7.43 -8.39
C GLY A 347 -5.01 -7.94 -8.65
N PRO A 348 -4.34 -7.40 -9.68
CA PRO A 348 -3.02 -7.85 -10.12
C PRO A 348 -1.90 -7.46 -9.14
N ASN A 349 -2.11 -6.45 -8.31
CA ASN A 349 -1.12 -5.95 -7.36
C ASN A 349 -1.10 -6.74 -6.03
N TRP A 350 -2.06 -7.64 -5.81
CA TRP A 350 -2.03 -8.52 -4.64
C TRP A 350 -0.98 -9.63 -4.82
N ASP A 351 0.10 -9.52 -4.06
CA ASP A 351 1.17 -10.52 -4.02
C ASP A 351 0.74 -11.77 -3.25
N TRP A 352 0.19 -12.74 -3.99
CA TRP A 352 -0.20 -14.05 -3.47
C TRP A 352 0.97 -14.84 -2.87
N ASN A 353 2.18 -14.69 -3.40
CA ASN A 353 3.34 -15.44 -2.89
C ASN A 353 3.70 -14.93 -1.50
N ARG A 354 3.83 -13.61 -1.34
CA ARG A 354 4.07 -12.98 -0.04
C ARG A 354 2.97 -13.31 0.97
N PHE A 355 1.71 -13.21 0.56
CA PHE A 355 0.59 -13.53 1.45
C PHE A 355 0.64 -14.99 1.92
N MET A 356 0.80 -15.94 0.99
CA MET A 356 0.84 -17.36 1.31
C MET A 356 2.09 -17.75 2.12
N GLU A 357 3.23 -17.10 1.91
CA GLU A 357 4.41 -17.22 2.77
C GLU A 357 4.06 -16.84 4.22
N TYR A 358 3.40 -15.70 4.42
CA TYR A 358 2.95 -15.31 5.75
C TYR A 358 1.89 -16.24 6.32
N VAL A 359 0.98 -16.80 5.53
CA VAL A 359 -0.09 -17.73 5.99
C VAL A 359 0.48 -19.09 6.39
N THR A 360 1.50 -19.58 5.70
CA THR A 360 2.13 -20.87 5.98
C THR A 360 3.14 -20.81 7.13
N GLY A 361 3.45 -19.61 7.64
CA GLY A 361 4.33 -19.40 8.79
C GLY A 361 5.77 -19.05 8.43
N ASN A 362 6.07 -18.90 7.13
CA ASN A 362 7.41 -18.61 6.61
C ASN A 362 7.71 -17.10 6.49
N GLY A 363 7.11 -16.29 7.37
CA GLY A 363 7.34 -14.83 7.37
C GLY A 363 7.12 -14.12 8.71
N GLY A 364 7.24 -14.81 9.85
CA GLY A 364 7.19 -14.22 11.19
C GLY A 364 8.33 -13.25 11.51
N THR A 365 8.69 -13.09 12.79
CA THR A 365 10.00 -12.52 13.15
C THR A 365 11.07 -13.57 12.85
N PRO A 366 12.15 -13.26 12.11
CA PRO A 366 13.19 -14.24 11.83
C PRO A 366 13.80 -14.83 13.09
N THR A 367 13.86 -16.16 13.19
CA THR A 367 14.65 -16.87 14.20
C THR A 367 16.14 -16.84 13.87
N TRP A 368 16.48 -16.69 12.59
CA TRP A 368 17.85 -16.54 12.11
C TRP A 368 17.87 -15.86 10.74
N GLN A 369 18.91 -15.07 10.48
CA GLN A 369 19.11 -14.45 9.17
C GLN A 369 20.61 -14.30 8.88
N VAL A 370 21.00 -14.48 7.62
CA VAL A 370 22.30 -14.09 7.12
C VAL A 370 22.15 -13.36 5.79
N THR A 371 22.97 -12.33 5.58
CA THR A 371 23.14 -11.68 4.29
C THR A 371 24.54 -11.98 3.76
N VAL A 372 24.62 -12.38 2.50
CA VAL A 372 25.86 -12.63 1.77
C VAL A 372 25.90 -11.71 0.56
N ASP A 373 26.74 -10.69 0.66
CA ASP A 373 27.12 -9.77 -0.42
C ASP A 373 28.24 -10.38 -1.30
N ASN A 374 28.38 -9.93 -2.54
CA ASN A 374 29.42 -10.40 -3.46
C ASN A 374 30.86 -10.07 -3.02
N ALA A 375 31.05 -9.19 -2.04
CA ALA A 375 32.33 -8.93 -1.38
C ALA A 375 32.49 -9.67 -0.04
N THR A 376 31.52 -10.50 0.37
CA THR A 376 31.61 -11.27 1.63
C THR A 376 32.74 -12.30 1.57
N ALA A 377 33.77 -12.08 2.38
CA ALA A 377 35.00 -12.87 2.35
C ALA A 377 34.73 -14.38 2.52
N GLY A 378 35.20 -15.17 1.55
CA GLY A 378 35.05 -16.63 1.54
C GLY A 378 33.61 -17.14 1.34
N LYS A 379 32.64 -16.24 1.09
CA LYS A 379 31.23 -16.58 0.90
C LYS A 379 30.69 -16.29 -0.50
N PHE A 380 31.49 -15.67 -1.36
CA PHE A 380 31.16 -15.46 -2.77
C PHE A 380 32.24 -16.06 -3.68
N THR A 381 31.85 -16.67 -4.80
CA THR A 381 32.77 -17.20 -5.80
C THR A 381 32.19 -17.07 -7.19
N ALA A 382 32.95 -16.50 -8.12
CA ALA A 382 32.60 -16.39 -9.54
C ALA A 382 33.85 -16.58 -10.40
N SER A 383 33.69 -16.94 -11.67
CA SER A 383 34.82 -17.03 -12.61
C SER A 383 35.34 -15.65 -13.03
N GLU A 384 36.47 -15.63 -13.74
CA GLU A 384 37.05 -14.41 -14.32
C GLU A 384 36.13 -13.71 -15.34
N ASN A 385 35.11 -14.40 -15.83
CA ASN A 385 34.16 -13.86 -16.80
C ASN A 385 33.10 -12.93 -16.15
N TRP A 386 33.13 -12.75 -14.82
CA TRP A 386 32.26 -11.85 -14.08
C TRP A 386 32.99 -10.55 -13.76
N GLY A 387 32.60 -9.46 -14.44
CA GLY A 387 33.10 -8.12 -14.17
C GLY A 387 32.61 -7.56 -12.84
N THR A 388 33.20 -6.46 -12.39
CA THR A 388 32.82 -5.74 -11.15
C THR A 388 32.40 -4.32 -11.52
N SER A 389 31.31 -3.83 -10.95
CA SER A 389 30.78 -2.49 -11.23
C SER A 389 30.32 -1.80 -9.95
N THR A 390 30.50 -0.48 -9.91
CA THR A 390 29.98 0.42 -8.87
C THR A 390 28.96 1.41 -9.43
N TRP A 391 28.54 1.24 -10.70
CA TRP A 391 27.81 2.25 -11.45
C TRP A 391 26.44 2.57 -10.87
N SER A 392 25.63 1.54 -10.59
CA SER A 392 24.29 1.74 -10.03
C SER A 392 24.33 2.09 -8.56
N SER A 393 23.61 3.14 -8.15
CA SER A 393 23.36 3.48 -6.74
C SER A 393 22.43 2.49 -6.04
N GLN A 394 21.75 1.61 -6.78
CA GLN A 394 20.87 0.57 -6.27
C GLN A 394 21.60 -0.72 -5.87
N ARG A 395 22.94 -0.71 -5.79
CA ARG A 395 23.74 -1.88 -5.40
C ARG A 395 23.71 -2.11 -3.89
N TYR A 396 23.76 -3.36 -3.46
CA TYR A 396 24.08 -3.68 -2.07
C TYR A 396 25.59 -3.57 -1.89
N GLY A 397 26.04 -3.15 -0.70
CA GLY A 397 27.46 -3.04 -0.43
C GLY A 397 28.21 -2.03 -1.33
N ALA A 398 29.46 -2.36 -1.64
CA ALA A 398 30.38 -1.45 -2.33
C ALA A 398 30.29 -1.53 -3.85
N ASP A 399 30.08 -2.73 -4.39
CA ASP A 399 30.08 -3.08 -5.81
C ASP A 399 29.18 -4.30 -6.06
N TYR A 400 28.91 -4.61 -7.34
CA TYR A 400 28.20 -5.81 -7.77
C TYR A 400 28.91 -6.48 -8.93
N ARG A 401 28.58 -7.74 -9.21
CA ARG A 401 29.12 -8.49 -10.36
C ARG A 401 28.17 -8.46 -11.54
N PHE A 402 28.74 -8.40 -12.74
CA PHE A 402 27.98 -8.45 -13.98
C PHE A 402 28.64 -9.35 -15.01
N ALA A 403 27.83 -9.98 -15.86
CA ALA A 403 28.30 -10.88 -16.90
C ALA A 403 27.41 -10.84 -18.15
N THR A 404 28.01 -11.00 -19.32
CA THR A 404 27.26 -11.24 -20.56
C THR A 404 26.68 -12.67 -20.54
N PRO A 405 25.39 -12.86 -20.86
CA PRO A 405 24.77 -14.17 -20.91
C PRO A 405 25.39 -15.05 -22.00
N VAL A 406 25.53 -16.35 -21.73
CA VAL A 406 25.98 -17.35 -22.73
C VAL A 406 25.23 -18.66 -22.50
N LEU A 407 25.19 -19.54 -23.51
CA LEU A 407 24.57 -20.87 -23.38
C LEU A 407 25.51 -21.89 -22.72
N ALA A 408 26.19 -21.51 -21.64
CA ALA A 408 27.06 -22.37 -20.86
C ALA A 408 26.90 -22.08 -19.37
N SER A 409 27.06 -23.12 -18.55
CA SER A 409 26.97 -23.01 -17.09
C SER A 409 28.23 -22.33 -16.54
N ASP A 410 28.08 -21.10 -16.05
CA ASP A 410 29.12 -20.34 -15.35
C ASP A 410 28.47 -19.51 -14.21
N PRO A 411 28.21 -20.16 -13.06
CA PRO A 411 27.51 -19.55 -11.94
C PRO A 411 28.41 -18.71 -11.01
N ALA A 412 27.88 -17.58 -10.55
CA ALA A 412 28.35 -16.84 -9.38
C ALA A 412 27.64 -17.36 -8.12
N TRP A 413 28.37 -18.07 -7.26
CA TRP A 413 27.84 -18.74 -6.07
C TRP A 413 27.95 -17.88 -4.80
N PHE A 414 26.84 -17.83 -4.07
CA PHE A 414 26.71 -17.36 -2.70
C PHE A 414 26.65 -18.56 -1.75
N ARG A 415 27.58 -18.59 -0.82
CA ARG A 415 27.80 -19.64 0.18
C ARG A 415 27.39 -19.14 1.56
N ALA A 416 26.71 -19.97 2.35
CA ALA A 416 26.31 -19.62 3.71
C ALA A 416 26.41 -20.82 4.66
N THR A 417 26.57 -20.53 5.94
CA THR A 417 26.54 -21.53 7.01
C THR A 417 25.12 -21.63 7.56
N ILE A 418 24.41 -22.68 7.17
CA ILE A 418 23.02 -22.93 7.56
C ILE A 418 22.99 -23.62 8.93
N PRO A 419 22.34 -23.03 9.95
CA PRO A 419 22.47 -23.49 11.34
C PRO A 419 21.81 -24.85 11.60
N SER A 420 20.72 -25.17 10.90
CA SER A 420 20.13 -26.51 10.91
C SER A 420 19.37 -26.78 9.60
N ALA A 421 19.10 -28.04 9.29
CA ALA A 421 18.22 -28.36 8.16
C ALA A 421 16.82 -27.81 8.42
N GLY A 422 16.14 -27.39 7.35
CA GLY A 422 14.79 -26.84 7.43
C GLY A 422 14.46 -25.91 6.26
N GLU A 423 13.31 -25.25 6.38
CA GLU A 423 12.83 -24.27 5.39
C GLU A 423 13.46 -22.90 5.64
N TYR A 424 14.03 -22.31 4.58
CA TYR A 424 14.61 -20.98 4.60
C TYR A 424 14.05 -20.16 3.44
N ARG A 425 13.67 -18.93 3.73
CA ARG A 425 13.36 -17.94 2.69
C ARG A 425 14.64 -17.45 2.06
N ILE A 426 14.68 -17.44 0.74
CA ILE A 426 15.79 -16.93 -0.06
C ILE A 426 15.34 -15.64 -0.72
N GLU A 427 16.05 -14.56 -0.43
CA GLU A 427 15.83 -13.25 -1.05
C GLU A 427 17.09 -12.81 -1.78
N VAL A 428 16.92 -12.04 -2.84
CA VAL A 428 18.02 -11.50 -3.65
C VAL A 428 17.90 -10.00 -3.74
N TYR A 429 19.05 -9.34 -3.85
CA TYR A 429 19.17 -7.92 -4.08
C TYR A 429 20.01 -7.74 -5.35
N TYR A 430 19.63 -6.78 -6.19
CA TYR A 430 20.35 -6.42 -7.40
C TYR A 430 19.99 -4.98 -7.81
N PRO A 431 20.88 -4.26 -8.52
CA PRO A 431 20.51 -3.06 -9.24
C PRO A 431 19.69 -3.43 -10.49
N SER A 432 18.71 -2.59 -10.84
CA SER A 432 17.91 -2.75 -12.05
C SER A 432 18.27 -1.72 -13.12
N ASP A 433 18.21 -2.15 -14.37
CA ASP A 433 18.41 -1.30 -15.55
C ASP A 433 17.71 -1.92 -16.77
N PRO A 434 17.06 -1.15 -17.66
CA PRO A 434 16.42 -1.70 -18.86
C PRO A 434 17.33 -2.55 -19.76
N GLY A 435 18.66 -2.34 -19.69
CA GLY A 435 19.68 -3.12 -20.39
C GLY A 435 20.11 -4.41 -19.69
N TYR A 436 19.51 -4.77 -18.55
CA TYR A 436 19.76 -6.03 -17.84
C TYR A 436 18.85 -7.16 -18.31
N ASN A 437 19.19 -8.37 -17.88
CA ASN A 437 18.55 -9.58 -18.37
C ASN A 437 17.14 -9.77 -17.79
N SER A 438 16.17 -10.04 -18.67
CA SER A 438 14.76 -10.22 -18.32
C SER A 438 14.43 -11.59 -17.73
N SER A 439 15.37 -12.53 -17.77
CA SER A 439 15.18 -13.91 -17.33
C SER A 439 16.49 -14.46 -16.77
N THR A 440 16.98 -13.81 -15.72
CA THR A 440 18.19 -14.21 -15.01
C THR A 440 17.92 -15.48 -14.18
N PRO A 441 18.64 -16.58 -14.39
CA PRO A 441 18.46 -17.80 -13.62
C PRO A 441 19.19 -17.73 -12.28
N TYR A 442 18.41 -17.82 -11.21
CA TYR A 442 18.88 -18.05 -9.84
C TYR A 442 18.72 -19.53 -9.50
N ILE A 443 19.81 -20.21 -9.19
CA ILE A 443 19.85 -21.64 -8.84
C ILE A 443 19.96 -21.76 -7.32
N ILE A 444 18.96 -22.36 -6.67
CA ILE A 444 18.95 -22.64 -5.24
C ILE A 444 19.32 -24.12 -5.03
N ALA A 445 20.38 -24.36 -4.26
CA ALA A 445 20.79 -25.70 -3.85
C ALA A 445 19.93 -26.18 -2.68
N THR A 446 18.89 -26.98 -2.97
CA THR A 446 17.97 -27.51 -1.95
C THR A 446 18.40 -28.90 -1.47
N SER A 447 17.81 -29.36 -0.37
CA SER A 447 18.01 -30.71 0.17
C SER A 447 17.65 -31.84 -0.81
N SER A 448 16.75 -31.56 -1.76
CA SER A 448 16.29 -32.49 -2.81
C SER A 448 16.96 -32.30 -4.18
N GLY A 449 17.96 -31.40 -4.28
CA GLY A 449 18.61 -31.03 -5.54
C GLY A 449 18.37 -29.56 -5.94
N ASN A 450 18.90 -29.16 -7.08
CA ASN A 450 18.85 -27.76 -7.50
C ASN A 450 17.46 -27.36 -8.00
N ARG A 451 17.00 -26.16 -7.61
CA ARG A 451 15.80 -25.49 -8.14
C ARG A 451 16.22 -24.19 -8.82
N THR A 452 15.60 -23.87 -9.95
CA THR A 452 15.89 -22.61 -10.66
C THR A 452 14.69 -21.69 -10.63
N VAL A 453 14.91 -20.43 -10.26
CA VAL A 453 13.93 -19.33 -10.32
C VAL A 453 14.45 -18.29 -11.30
N TYR A 454 13.60 -17.82 -12.20
CA TYR A 454 13.96 -16.80 -13.18
C TYR A 454 13.48 -15.43 -12.70
N VAL A 455 14.37 -14.43 -12.77
CA VAL A 455 14.11 -13.07 -12.29
C VAL A 455 14.36 -12.06 -13.41
N ASP A 456 13.41 -11.13 -13.58
CA ASP A 456 13.58 -9.97 -14.47
C ASP A 456 14.37 -8.88 -13.75
N GLN A 457 15.62 -8.67 -14.16
CA GLN A 457 16.51 -7.66 -13.57
C GLN A 457 16.36 -6.27 -14.20
N ARG A 458 15.40 -6.07 -15.12
CA ARG A 458 15.11 -4.75 -15.70
C ARG A 458 14.31 -3.85 -14.76
N SER A 459 13.73 -4.42 -13.70
CA SER A 459 12.92 -3.70 -12.72
C SER A 459 13.06 -4.27 -11.31
N GLY A 460 12.56 -3.53 -10.31
CA GLY A 460 12.54 -3.96 -8.91
C GLY A 460 13.90 -3.99 -8.22
N GLY A 461 14.92 -3.36 -8.80
CA GLY A 461 16.24 -3.27 -8.20
C GLY A 461 16.29 -2.33 -7.00
N GLY A 462 17.34 -2.43 -6.19
CA GLY A 462 17.49 -1.64 -4.97
C GLY A 462 16.64 -2.11 -3.78
N THR A 463 15.98 -3.27 -3.91
CA THR A 463 15.13 -3.86 -2.86
C THR A 463 15.36 -5.37 -2.78
N TRP A 464 15.09 -5.96 -1.60
CA TRP A 464 15.12 -7.42 -1.42
C TRP A 464 13.90 -8.06 -2.07
N ARG A 465 14.11 -9.06 -2.93
CA ARG A 465 13.04 -9.81 -3.60
C ARG A 465 13.10 -11.28 -3.22
N SER A 466 11.98 -11.84 -2.75
CA SER A 466 11.87 -13.28 -2.43
C SER A 466 11.95 -14.12 -3.71
N LEU A 467 12.82 -15.12 -3.70
CA LEU A 467 12.79 -16.24 -4.66
C LEU A 467 11.86 -17.37 -4.20
N GLY A 468 11.37 -17.30 -2.96
CA GLY A 468 10.56 -18.31 -2.30
C GLY A 468 11.22 -18.91 -1.07
N THR A 469 10.58 -19.95 -0.53
CA THR A 469 11.06 -20.73 0.61
C THR A 469 11.52 -22.11 0.14
N PHE A 470 12.70 -22.52 0.59
CA PHE A 470 13.35 -23.76 0.16
C PHE A 470 13.90 -24.55 1.34
N SER A 471 13.79 -25.88 1.23
CA SER A 471 14.42 -26.81 2.16
C SER A 471 15.93 -26.84 1.96
N LEU A 472 16.70 -26.44 2.98
CA LEU A 472 18.17 -26.46 2.96
C LEU A 472 18.72 -27.50 3.93
N ASN A 473 19.88 -28.09 3.61
CA ASN A 473 20.65 -28.90 4.55
C ASN A 473 21.37 -28.01 5.58
N ALA A 474 21.69 -28.53 6.76
CA ALA A 474 22.59 -27.84 7.69
C ALA A 474 24.02 -27.81 7.15
N GLY A 475 24.81 -26.81 7.56
CA GLY A 475 26.25 -26.74 7.28
C GLY A 475 26.65 -25.60 6.35
N ASP A 476 27.97 -25.48 6.14
CA ASP A 476 28.55 -24.47 5.27
C ASP A 476 28.61 -24.95 3.82
N GLN A 477 27.79 -24.36 2.96
CA GLN A 477 27.58 -24.83 1.59
C GLN A 477 27.16 -23.71 0.63
N ASN A 478 27.27 -23.96 -0.67
CA ASN A 478 26.70 -23.09 -1.69
C ASN A 478 25.18 -23.17 -1.60
N VAL A 479 24.51 -22.01 -1.52
CA VAL A 479 23.06 -21.93 -1.34
C VAL A 479 22.38 -21.37 -2.57
N VAL A 480 22.89 -20.27 -3.12
CA VAL A 480 22.29 -19.59 -4.28
C VAL A 480 23.37 -19.32 -5.31
N ALA A 481 23.09 -19.58 -6.58
CA ALA A 481 23.90 -19.15 -7.70
C ALA A 481 23.12 -18.22 -8.61
N VAL A 482 23.80 -17.23 -9.18
CA VAL A 482 23.33 -16.50 -10.36
C VAL A 482 24.07 -17.06 -11.56
N SER A 483 23.36 -17.60 -12.54
CA SER A 483 23.98 -18.20 -13.73
C SER A 483 23.85 -17.29 -14.94
N ARG A 484 24.88 -17.27 -15.80
CA ARG A 484 24.78 -16.61 -17.11
C ARG A 484 24.05 -17.47 -18.16
N TRP A 485 23.62 -18.68 -17.80
CA TRP A 485 22.96 -19.63 -18.70
C TRP A 485 21.51 -19.24 -19.01
N THR A 486 21.35 -18.27 -19.90
CA THR A 486 20.05 -17.78 -20.36
C THR A 486 20.12 -17.36 -21.83
N SER A 487 19.00 -17.50 -22.54
CA SER A 487 18.83 -16.98 -23.90
C SER A 487 18.40 -15.51 -23.91
N GLY A 488 18.09 -14.92 -22.74
CA GLY A 488 17.76 -13.51 -22.61
C GLY A 488 18.94 -12.62 -23.00
N THR A 489 18.66 -11.46 -23.59
CA THR A 489 19.65 -10.42 -23.87
C THR A 489 19.88 -9.53 -22.63
N GLY A 490 20.97 -8.76 -22.61
CA GLY A 490 21.30 -7.87 -21.49
C GLY A 490 22.13 -8.54 -20.40
N TYR A 491 22.83 -7.72 -19.60
CA TYR A 491 23.74 -8.22 -18.57
C TYR A 491 22.99 -8.97 -17.46
N VAL A 492 23.61 -10.04 -16.96
CA VAL A 492 23.19 -10.75 -15.75
C VAL A 492 23.95 -10.19 -14.57
N ILE A 493 23.23 -9.86 -13.48
CA ILE A 493 23.77 -9.20 -12.29
C ILE A 493 23.72 -10.12 -11.07
N ALA A 494 24.83 -10.17 -10.32
CA ALA A 494 24.91 -10.84 -9.02
C ALA A 494 25.46 -9.86 -7.98
N ASP A 495 24.69 -9.62 -6.93
CA ASP A 495 24.98 -8.59 -5.93
C ASP A 495 24.88 -9.19 -4.52
N ALA A 496 23.69 -9.34 -3.94
CA ALA A 496 23.55 -9.93 -2.62
C ALA A 496 22.39 -10.92 -2.47
N VAL A 497 22.53 -11.83 -1.51
CA VAL A 497 21.53 -12.84 -1.13
C VAL A 497 21.26 -12.74 0.36
N ARG A 498 20.00 -12.83 0.77
CA ARG A 498 19.58 -12.91 2.17
C ARG A 498 18.84 -14.23 2.39
N ILE A 499 19.27 -14.96 3.40
CA ILE A 499 18.72 -16.27 3.75
C ILE A 499 18.13 -16.11 5.15
N THR A 500 16.84 -16.37 5.27
CA THR A 500 16.09 -16.10 6.49
C THR A 500 15.36 -17.36 6.94
N ARG A 501 15.48 -17.69 8.22
CA ARG A 501 14.65 -18.68 8.90
C ARG A 501 13.66 -17.97 9.80
N TYR A 502 12.43 -18.45 9.80
CA TYR A 502 11.36 -17.96 10.66
C TYR A 502 11.12 -18.84 11.87
#